data_AF-A0A7V7WG13-F1
#
_entry.id   AF-A0A7V7WG13-F1
#
_cell.length_a   1.000
_cell.length_b   1.000
_cell.length_c   1.000
_cell.angle_alpha   90.00
_cell.angle_beta   90.00
_cell.angle_gamma   90.00
#
_symmetry.space_group_name_H-M   'P 1'
#
loop_
_entity.id
_entity.type
_entity.pdbx_description
1 polymer ?
#
loop_
_entity_poly.entity_id
_entity_poly.type
_entity_poly.pdbx_seq_one_letter_code
_entity_poly.pdbx_strand_id
1 'polypeptide(L)'
;RNILELLIRLKKEGRNIAAYGAPAKGSILLNYCGIREDFLDYAVDRNPVKQGLFIPGTRVPIFPPERVFETRPDYLLLLPWNLEGEIRRQMDGVREWGGQFIVPIPKPRILP
;
A
#
# COMPACT_ATOMS: atom_id res chain seq x y z
N ARG A 1 -15.17 7.75 -1.48
CA ARG A 1 -15.65 6.38 -1.78
C ARG A 1 -14.87 5.71 -2.92
N ASN A 2 -14.35 6.47 -3.88
CA ASN A 2 -13.63 5.96 -5.05
C ASN A 2 -12.46 5.00 -4.74
N ILE A 3 -11.72 5.19 -3.63
CA ILE A 3 -10.59 4.29 -3.31
C ILE A 3 -11.08 2.91 -2.87
N LEU A 4 -12.15 2.86 -2.08
CA LEU A 4 -12.72 1.60 -1.59
C LEU A 4 -13.29 0.78 -2.77
N GLU A 5 -14.00 1.44 -3.69
CA GLU A 5 -14.50 0.81 -4.92
C GLU A 5 -13.37 0.23 -5.77
N LEU A 6 -12.26 0.97 -5.90
CA LEU A 6 -11.08 0.48 -6.61
C LEU A 6 -10.51 -0.78 -5.94
N LEU A 7 -10.29 -0.76 -4.63
CA LEU A 7 -9.72 -1.90 -3.90
C LEU A 7 -10.65 -3.12 -3.92
N ILE A 8 -11.97 -2.92 -3.80
CA ILE A 8 -12.98 -3.98 -3.95
C ILE A 8 -12.89 -4.63 -5.33
N ARG A 9 -12.79 -3.82 -6.39
CA ARG A 9 -12.66 -4.33 -7.76
C ARG A 9 -11.40 -5.18 -7.90
N LEU A 10 -10.26 -4.68 -7.45
CA LEU A 10 -8.97 -5.38 -7.53
C LEU A 10 -9.00 -6.70 -6.73
N LYS A 11 -9.56 -6.71 -5.52
CA LYS A 11 -9.71 -7.95 -4.74
C LYS A 11 -10.65 -8.95 -5.41
N LYS A 12 -11.73 -8.51 -6.06
CA LYS A 12 -12.60 -9.40 -6.86
C LYS A 12 -11.90 -10.01 -8.06
N GLU A 13 -10.90 -9.33 -8.62
CA GLU A 13 -10.03 -9.84 -9.69
C GLU A 13 -8.92 -10.78 -9.16
N GLY A 14 -8.88 -11.04 -7.85
CA GLY A 14 -7.87 -11.91 -7.22
C GLY A 14 -6.50 -11.27 -7.08
N ARG A 15 -6.41 -9.93 -7.13
CA ARG A 15 -5.15 -9.19 -7.07
C ARG A 15 -4.63 -9.05 -5.64
N ASN A 16 -3.32 -9.20 -5.48
CA ASN A 16 -2.63 -8.98 -4.20
C ASN A 16 -2.21 -7.52 -4.06
N ILE A 17 -2.42 -6.95 -2.88
CA ILE A 17 -2.23 -5.52 -2.64
C ILE A 17 -1.45 -5.35 -1.34
N ALA A 18 -0.27 -4.74 -1.45
CA ALA A 18 0.51 -4.29 -0.32
C ALA A 18 0.40 -2.77 -0.16
N ALA A 19 0.72 -2.25 1.01
CA ALA A 19 0.86 -0.81 1.23
C ALA A 19 2.33 -0.40 1.41
N TYR A 20 2.69 0.79 0.96
CA TYR A 20 3.96 1.43 1.27
C TYR A 20 3.74 2.56 2.26
N GLY A 21 4.53 2.56 3.31
CA GLY A 21 4.53 3.45 4.47
C GLY A 21 3.42 3.15 5.47
N ALA A 22 3.61 3.54 6.73
CA ALA A 22 2.58 3.59 7.76
C ALA A 22 2.53 4.98 8.43
N PRO A 23 2.20 6.06 7.70
CA PRO A 23 2.10 7.41 8.28
C PRO A 23 0.74 7.62 8.95
N ALA A 24 0.66 8.58 9.89
CA ALA A 24 -0.59 8.90 10.59
C ALA A 24 -1.77 9.20 9.63
N LYS A 25 -1.53 9.97 8.57
CA LYS A 25 -2.54 10.25 7.53
C LYS A 25 -3.01 9.00 6.77
N GLY A 26 -2.12 8.02 6.60
CA GLY A 26 -2.44 6.73 5.99
C GLY A 26 -3.35 5.93 6.90
N SER A 27 -3.01 5.84 8.19
CA SER A 27 -3.85 5.18 9.20
C SER A 27 -5.24 5.80 9.27
N ILE A 28 -5.35 7.14 9.23
CA ILE A 28 -6.65 7.83 9.21
C ILE A 28 -7.45 7.45 7.96
N LEU A 29 -6.84 7.50 6.77
CA LEU A 29 -7.50 7.13 5.52
C LEU A 29 -8.03 5.69 5.55
N LEU A 30 -7.18 4.75 5.97
CA LEU A 30 -7.53 3.33 6.03
C LEU A 30 -8.69 3.08 7.00
N ASN A 31 -8.60 3.61 8.23
CA ASN A 31 -9.66 3.46 9.22
C ASN A 31 -10.96 4.13 8.77
N TYR A 32 -10.91 5.34 8.21
CA TYR A 32 -12.08 6.05 7.72
C TYR A 32 -12.78 5.31 6.58
N CYS A 33 -12.01 4.66 5.69
CA CYS A 33 -12.55 3.90 4.57
C CYS A 33 -12.84 2.43 4.90
N GLY A 34 -12.55 1.97 6.13
CA GLY A 34 -12.72 0.59 6.55
C GLY A 34 -11.77 -0.40 5.86
N ILE A 35 -10.62 0.05 5.37
CA ILE A 35 -9.64 -0.78 4.66
C ILE A 35 -8.73 -1.47 5.68
N ARG A 36 -8.73 -2.81 5.70
CA ARG A 36 -7.99 -3.63 6.68
C ARG A 36 -7.23 -4.76 5.98
N GLU A 37 -6.91 -5.81 6.71
CA GLU A 37 -6.24 -7.03 6.23
C GLU A 37 -7.00 -7.79 5.14
N ASP A 38 -8.30 -7.53 4.99
CA ASP A 38 -9.13 -8.03 3.89
C ASP A 38 -8.79 -7.39 2.53
N PHE A 39 -8.18 -6.22 2.53
CA PHE A 39 -7.72 -5.52 1.33
C PHE A 39 -6.20 -5.44 1.20
N LEU A 40 -5.49 -5.31 2.32
CA LEU A 40 -4.04 -5.10 2.35
C LEU A 40 -3.37 -6.29 3.01
N ASP A 41 -2.59 -7.03 2.24
CA ASP A 41 -1.93 -8.24 2.73
C ASP A 41 -0.86 -7.89 3.79
N TYR A 42 -0.19 -6.74 3.59
CA TYR A 42 0.74 -6.13 4.54
C TYR A 42 1.07 -4.69 4.14
N ALA A 43 1.82 -3.99 5.00
CA ALA A 43 2.47 -2.73 4.70
C ALA A 43 3.98 -2.86 4.83
N VAL A 44 4.74 -1.99 4.15
CA VAL A 44 6.19 -1.82 4.38
C VAL A 44 6.51 -0.42 4.83
N ASP A 45 7.51 -0.24 5.68
CA ASP A 45 7.99 1.09 6.07
C ASP A 45 9.51 1.06 6.25
N ARG A 46 10.19 2.12 5.78
CA ARG A 46 11.65 2.26 5.91
C ARG A 46 12.08 2.54 7.35
N ASN A 47 11.19 3.05 8.19
CA ASN A 47 11.49 3.30 9.60
C ASN A 47 11.54 1.96 10.37
N PRO A 48 12.71 1.52 10.85
CA PRO A 48 12.85 0.24 11.54
C PRO A 48 11.98 0.13 12.80
N VAL A 49 11.69 1.24 13.47
CA VAL A 49 10.87 1.28 14.69
C VAL A 49 9.43 0.81 14.44
N LYS A 50 8.95 0.90 13.20
CA LYS A 50 7.59 0.46 12.83
C LYS A 50 7.54 -1.00 12.37
N GLN A 51 8.67 -1.58 11.99
CA GLN A 51 8.72 -2.93 11.44
C GLN A 51 8.43 -3.96 12.55
N GLY A 52 7.70 -5.02 12.23
CA GLY A 52 7.21 -5.99 13.21
C GLY A 52 6.00 -5.52 14.02
N LEU A 53 5.53 -4.29 13.81
CA LEU A 53 4.29 -3.78 14.39
C LEU A 53 3.14 -3.83 13.38
N PHE A 54 2.00 -3.26 13.77
CA PHE A 54 0.80 -3.19 12.96
C PHE A 54 0.37 -1.75 12.73
N ILE A 55 -0.28 -1.48 11.59
CA ILE A 55 -0.97 -0.21 11.39
C ILE A 55 -2.12 -0.11 12.41
N PRO A 56 -2.17 0.95 13.23
CA PRO A 56 -3.19 1.11 14.26
C PRO A 56 -4.61 1.07 13.69
N GLY A 57 -5.47 0.32 14.37
CA GLY A 57 -6.89 0.18 14.02
C GLY A 57 -7.19 -0.79 12.89
N THR A 58 -6.27 -0.99 11.93
CA THR A 58 -6.48 -1.90 10.78
C THR A 58 -5.90 -3.30 10.97
N ARG A 59 -4.92 -3.46 11.88
CA ARG A 59 -4.17 -4.70 12.12
C ARG A 59 -3.35 -5.20 10.91
N VAL A 60 -3.08 -4.33 9.94
CA VAL A 60 -2.18 -4.67 8.82
C VAL A 60 -0.73 -4.73 9.33
N PRO A 61 0.00 -5.86 9.18
CA PRO A 61 1.38 -5.99 9.65
C PRO A 61 2.34 -5.12 8.83
N ILE A 62 3.40 -4.63 9.47
CA ILE A 62 4.41 -3.75 8.87
C ILE A 62 5.75 -4.49 8.75
N PHE A 63 6.29 -4.58 7.53
CA PHE A 63 7.55 -5.24 7.21
C PHE A 63 8.61 -4.26 6.67
N PRO A 64 9.87 -4.71 6.52
CA PRO A 64 10.88 -3.99 5.75
C PRO A 64 10.50 -3.88 4.25
N PRO A 65 10.97 -2.84 3.52
CA PRO A 65 10.69 -2.66 2.09
C PRO A 65 11.05 -3.85 1.19
N GLU A 66 12.08 -4.61 1.57
CA GLU A 66 12.60 -5.78 0.87
C GLU A 66 11.49 -6.83 0.65
N ARG A 67 10.53 -6.90 1.58
CA ARG A 67 9.38 -7.80 1.50
C ARG A 67 8.59 -7.66 0.21
N VAL A 68 8.51 -6.45 -0.36
CA VAL A 68 7.81 -6.20 -1.64
C VAL A 68 8.44 -6.97 -2.80
N PHE A 69 9.77 -7.10 -2.81
CA PHE A 69 10.49 -7.79 -3.89
C PHE A 69 10.43 -9.32 -3.74
N GLU A 70 10.25 -9.81 -2.51
CA GLU A 70 10.03 -11.23 -2.21
C GLU A 70 8.64 -11.71 -2.63
N THR A 71 7.60 -10.94 -2.29
CA THR A 71 6.19 -11.34 -2.48
C THR A 71 5.62 -10.90 -3.82
N ARG A 72 6.24 -9.90 -4.46
CA ARG A 72 5.87 -9.37 -5.79
C ARG A 72 4.36 -9.07 -5.92
N PRO A 73 3.81 -8.14 -5.10
CA PRO A 73 2.39 -7.83 -5.15
C PRO A 73 2.00 -7.20 -6.50
N ASP A 74 0.76 -7.43 -6.96
CA ASP A 74 0.23 -6.78 -8.16
C ASP A 74 0.16 -5.26 -7.98
N TYR A 75 -0.19 -4.81 -6.76
CA TYR A 75 -0.36 -3.40 -6.44
C TYR A 75 0.33 -2.98 -5.14
N LEU A 76 0.93 -1.79 -5.17
CA LEU A 76 1.52 -1.12 -4.01
C LEU A 76 0.79 0.21 -3.73
N LEU A 77 -0.03 0.23 -2.67
CA LEU A 77 -0.78 1.41 -2.23
C LEU A 77 0.12 2.40 -1.49
N LEU A 78 0.28 3.61 -2.02
CA LEU A 78 1.14 4.65 -1.45
C LEU A 78 0.40 5.46 -0.38
N LEU A 79 0.62 5.13 0.89
CA LEU A 79 0.03 5.86 2.03
C LEU A 79 0.72 7.22 2.31
N PRO A 80 2.03 7.40 2.09
CA PRO A 80 2.66 8.71 1.99
C PRO A 80 2.52 9.28 0.57
N TRP A 81 1.29 9.51 0.11
CA TRP A 81 1.01 9.98 -1.26
C TRP A 81 1.70 11.31 -1.63
N ASN A 82 2.07 12.13 -0.65
CA ASN A 82 2.87 13.35 -0.86
C ASN A 82 4.32 13.06 -1.28
N LEU A 83 4.83 11.84 -1.06
CA LEU A 83 6.17 11.39 -1.44
C LEU A 83 6.11 10.45 -2.64
N GLU A 84 5.03 10.46 -3.42
CA GLU A 84 4.79 9.57 -4.56
C GLU A 84 6.03 9.42 -5.46
N GLY A 85 6.59 10.54 -5.92
CA GLY A 85 7.72 10.53 -6.86
C GLY A 85 9.00 9.95 -6.25
N GLU A 86 9.24 10.15 -4.96
CA GLU A 86 10.41 9.57 -4.28
C GLU A 86 10.23 8.07 -4.08
N ILE A 87 9.06 7.65 -3.61
CA ILE A 87 8.76 6.24 -3.34
C ILE A 87 8.79 5.44 -4.65
N ARG A 88 8.22 5.97 -5.73
CA ARG A 88 8.25 5.31 -7.05
C ARG A 88 9.66 5.10 -7.58
N ARG A 89 10.58 6.05 -7.33
CA ARG A 89 12.00 5.87 -7.67
C ARG A 89 12.68 4.82 -6.80
N GLN A 90 12.37 4.80 -5.50
CA GLN A 90 12.95 3.83 -4.55
C GLN A 90 12.45 2.40 -4.82
N MET A 91 11.20 2.27 -5.26
CA MET A 91 10.54 1.00 -5.51
C MET A 91 10.43 0.69 -7.01
N ASP A 92 11.30 1.24 -7.86
CA ASP A 92 11.17 1.15 -9.31
C ASP A 92 11.20 -0.31 -9.83
N GLY A 93 11.93 -1.19 -9.13
CA GLY A 93 11.96 -2.62 -9.43
C GLY A 93 10.60 -3.32 -9.34
N VAL A 94 9.56 -2.70 -8.75
CA VAL A 94 8.17 -3.19 -8.81
C VAL A 94 7.68 -3.39 -10.24
N ARG A 95 8.20 -2.62 -11.20
CA ARG A 95 7.89 -2.76 -12.61
C ARG A 95 8.36 -4.09 -13.21
N GLU A 96 9.38 -4.73 -12.64
CA GLU A 96 10.01 -5.92 -13.23
C GLU A 96 9.07 -7.13 -13.33
N TRP A 97 8.10 -7.23 -12.42
CA TRP A 97 7.04 -8.24 -12.46
C TRP A 97 5.69 -7.68 -12.91
N GLY A 98 5.65 -6.45 -13.42
CA GLY A 98 4.41 -5.77 -13.83
C GLY A 98 3.58 -5.21 -12.68
N GLY A 99 4.15 -5.09 -11.48
CA GLY A 99 3.48 -4.46 -10.35
C GLY A 99 3.20 -2.97 -10.62
N GLN A 100 2.14 -2.46 -10.00
CA GLN A 100 1.67 -1.08 -10.21
C GLN A 100 1.51 -0.34 -8.88
N PHE A 101 1.57 0.98 -8.90
CA PHE A 101 1.37 1.83 -7.72
C PHE A 101 -0.07 2.34 -7.67
N ILE A 102 -0.66 2.37 -6.47
CA ILE A 102 -1.96 3.03 -6.25
C ILE A 102 -1.72 4.30 -5.44
N VAL A 103 -2.14 5.45 -5.99
CA VAL A 103 -2.14 6.74 -5.30
C VAL A 103 -3.56 7.09 -4.91
N PRO A 104 -3.91 7.15 -3.61
CA PRO A 104 -5.31 7.20 -3.19
C PRO A 104 -5.98 8.59 -3.33
N ILE A 105 -5.19 9.68 -3.28
CA ILE A 105 -5.66 11.07 -3.19
C ILE A 105 -4.97 11.91 -4.26
N PRO A 106 -5.62 12.93 -4.85
CA PRO A 106 -7.00 13.41 -4.62
C PRO A 106 -8.10 12.54 -5.25
N LYS A 107 -7.77 11.83 -6.33
CA LYS A 107 -8.59 10.75 -6.88
C LYS A 107 -7.70 9.51 -7.00
N PRO A 108 -8.23 8.31 -6.74
CA PRO A 108 -7.46 7.08 -6.91
C PRO A 108 -6.92 6.95 -8.33
N ARG A 109 -5.61 6.73 -8.45
CA ARG A 109 -4.93 6.49 -9.74
C ARG A 109 -4.05 5.27 -9.62
N ILE A 110 -4.08 4.44 -10.66
CA ILE A 110 -3.09 3.39 -10.85
C ILE A 110 -1.99 3.98 -11.74
N LEU A 111 -0.75 3.80 -11.32
CA LEU A 111 0.43 4.23 -12.04
C LEU A 111 1.31 3.01 -12.30
N PRO A 112 1.97 2.93 -13.46
CA PRO A 112 3.00 1.93 -13.67
C PRO A 112 4.20 2.22 -12.77
#